data_AF-A0A959NJK7-F1
#
_entry.id   AF-A0A959NJK7-F1
#
_cell.length_a   1.000
_cell.length_b   1.000
_cell.length_c   1.000
_cell.angle_alpha   90.00
_cell.angle_beta   90.00
_cell.angle_gamma   90.00
#
_symmetry.space_group_name_H-M   'P 1'
#
loop_
_entity.id
_entity.type
_entity.pdbx_description
1 polymer ?
#
loop_
_entity_poly.entity_id
_entity_poly.type
_entity_poly.pdbx_seq_one_letter_code
_entity_poly.pdbx_strand_id
1 'polypeptide(L)'
;MNVLSLFDGMSCGQIALDNLGIKVDNYFASEIKKHAIQCTKDNFPNTKHIGDVAKVKGQDLPKIDLLIGGSPCQDFSRANSVRDGLKGMKSMLFYEYIRLLEETKPTYYLLENVIMDDLGYNTISDLLGTEPVRLNGAKVSGALRDRLFWTNIGPESFDLFGNRKCAIPQPKDKKISLNDVLEYGYSDKQKHTCLNTSCGRDANQRHMLHRYATTGMTTIIYKDEKMNVEDGVRYCTQIELERLHNIPQGYTRNLNKAQAGNLIGDGWTVGIVEHIFSFLPNA
;
A
#
# COMPACT_ATOMS: atom_id res chain seq x y z
N MET A 1 0.95 3.76 -22.09
CA MET A 1 0.43 2.46 -21.64
C MET A 1 -0.98 2.57 -21.07
N ASN A 2 -1.76 1.49 -21.17
CA ASN A 2 -3.05 1.32 -20.51
C ASN A 2 -2.87 0.57 -19.18
N VAL A 3 -3.26 1.19 -18.07
CA VAL A 3 -3.13 0.63 -16.73
C VAL A 3 -4.51 0.29 -16.17
N LEU A 4 -4.66 -0.91 -15.64
CA LEU A 4 -5.82 -1.34 -14.85
C LEU A 4 -5.40 -1.48 -13.39
N SER A 5 -5.96 -0.66 -12.51
CA SER A 5 -5.71 -0.69 -11.07
C SER A 5 -6.96 -1.19 -10.34
N LEU A 6 -6.85 -2.35 -9.73
CA LEU A 6 -7.90 -3.00 -8.95
C LEU A 6 -7.68 -2.72 -7.46
N PHE A 7 -8.76 -2.39 -6.74
CA PHE A 7 -8.66 -1.95 -5.34
C PHE A 7 -7.74 -0.73 -5.22
N ASP A 8 -7.95 0.24 -6.11
CA ASP A 8 -7.00 1.34 -6.37
C ASP A 8 -6.68 2.19 -5.12
N GLY A 9 -7.60 2.27 -4.16
CA GLY A 9 -7.45 3.09 -2.98
C GLY A 9 -7.22 4.54 -3.36
N MET A 10 -6.09 5.08 -2.96
CA MET A 10 -5.70 6.47 -3.26
C MET A 10 -4.77 6.59 -4.47
N SER A 11 -4.73 5.60 -5.36
CA SER A 11 -3.94 5.60 -6.59
C SER A 11 -2.42 5.65 -6.38
N CYS A 12 -1.90 4.90 -5.40
CA CYS A 12 -0.46 4.79 -5.15
C CYS A 12 0.34 4.37 -6.40
N GLY A 13 -0.23 3.46 -7.21
CA GLY A 13 0.38 3.05 -8.47
C GLY A 13 0.48 4.18 -9.48
N GLN A 14 -0.55 5.05 -9.55
CA GLN A 14 -0.54 6.21 -10.44
C GLN A 14 0.51 7.25 -10.00
N ILE A 15 0.62 7.50 -8.70
CA ILE A 15 1.68 8.36 -8.12
C ILE A 15 3.07 7.83 -8.52
N ALA A 16 3.31 6.52 -8.36
CA ALA A 16 4.61 5.93 -8.68
C ALA A 16 4.96 6.03 -10.17
N LEU A 17 3.98 5.80 -11.06
CA LEU A 17 4.18 5.95 -12.51
C LEU A 17 4.47 7.41 -12.90
N ASP A 18 3.75 8.36 -12.31
CA ASP A 18 3.94 9.80 -12.54
C ASP A 18 5.31 10.28 -12.06
N ASN A 19 5.73 9.88 -10.84
CA ASN A 19 7.03 10.20 -10.27
C ASN A 19 8.22 9.67 -11.11
N LEU A 20 8.03 8.53 -11.78
CA LEU A 20 9.01 7.95 -12.71
C LEU A 20 8.93 8.55 -14.13
N GLY A 21 7.94 9.41 -14.42
CA GLY A 21 7.74 9.96 -15.76
C GLY A 21 7.26 8.93 -16.79
N ILE A 22 6.72 7.79 -16.34
CA ILE A 22 6.24 6.73 -17.23
C ILE A 22 4.93 7.18 -17.87
N LYS A 23 4.92 7.25 -19.21
CA LYS A 23 3.75 7.72 -19.96
C LYS A 23 2.56 6.75 -19.85
N VAL A 24 1.53 7.17 -19.14
CA VAL A 24 0.22 6.50 -19.06
C VAL A 24 -0.76 7.16 -20.03
N ASP A 25 -1.30 6.38 -20.98
CA ASP A 25 -2.30 6.87 -21.94
C ASP A 25 -3.71 6.79 -21.34
N ASN A 26 -3.99 5.71 -20.60
CA ASN A 26 -5.27 5.52 -19.91
C ASN A 26 -5.03 4.82 -18.57
N TYR A 27 -5.63 5.37 -17.51
CA TYR A 27 -5.63 4.76 -16.18
C TYR A 27 -7.06 4.40 -15.79
N PHE A 28 -7.34 3.12 -15.59
CA PHE A 28 -8.64 2.59 -15.18
C PHE A 28 -8.56 2.16 -13.72
N ALA A 29 -9.40 2.75 -12.86
CA ALA A 29 -9.39 2.49 -11.41
C ALA A 29 -10.70 1.83 -10.97
N SER A 30 -10.62 0.59 -10.48
CA SER A 30 -11.72 -0.07 -9.79
C SER A 30 -11.61 0.17 -8.28
N GLU A 31 -12.53 0.99 -7.78
CA GLU A 31 -12.62 1.40 -6.38
C GLU A 31 -14.07 1.74 -6.03
N ILE A 32 -14.47 1.49 -4.78
CA ILE A 32 -15.84 1.70 -4.27
C ILE A 32 -15.90 2.70 -3.11
N LYS A 33 -14.76 2.94 -2.45
CA LYS A 33 -14.64 3.81 -1.28
C LYS A 33 -14.70 5.26 -1.73
N LYS A 34 -15.82 5.92 -1.40
CA LYS A 34 -16.15 7.28 -1.88
C LYS A 34 -15.03 8.31 -1.67
N HIS A 35 -14.39 8.33 -0.49
CA HIS A 35 -13.33 9.28 -0.20
C HIS A 35 -11.99 8.93 -0.88
N ALA A 36 -11.78 7.67 -1.24
CA ALA A 36 -10.63 7.25 -2.05
C ALA A 36 -10.78 7.79 -3.48
N ILE A 37 -11.95 7.56 -4.10
CA ILE A 37 -12.33 8.14 -5.40
C ILE A 37 -12.24 9.67 -5.38
N GLN A 38 -12.71 10.31 -4.31
CA GLN A 38 -12.62 11.76 -4.15
C GLN A 38 -11.17 12.26 -4.14
N CYS A 39 -10.28 11.57 -3.43
CA CYS A 39 -8.84 11.88 -3.39
C CYS A 39 -8.22 11.75 -4.78
N THR A 40 -8.46 10.63 -5.47
CA THR A 40 -7.95 10.40 -6.82
C THR A 40 -8.45 11.44 -7.82
N LYS A 41 -9.74 11.83 -7.78
CA LYS A 41 -10.28 12.84 -8.70
C LYS A 41 -9.65 14.22 -8.57
N ASP A 42 -9.24 14.60 -7.35
CA ASP A 42 -8.59 15.90 -7.10
C ASP A 42 -7.17 15.95 -7.67
N ASN A 43 -6.45 14.83 -7.64
CA ASN A 43 -5.05 14.76 -8.05
C ASN A 43 -4.87 14.24 -9.49
N PHE A 44 -5.73 13.32 -9.93
CA PHE A 44 -5.73 12.67 -11.24
C PHE A 44 -7.12 12.71 -11.89
N PRO A 45 -7.58 13.89 -12.35
CA PRO A 45 -8.94 14.08 -12.86
C PRO A 45 -9.27 13.25 -14.13
N ASN A 46 -8.23 12.79 -14.84
CA ASN A 46 -8.36 11.99 -16.05
C ASN A 46 -8.50 10.48 -15.77
N THR A 47 -8.42 10.05 -14.51
CA THR A 47 -8.57 8.64 -14.13
C THR A 47 -9.99 8.14 -14.41
N LYS A 48 -10.09 7.01 -15.12
CA LYS A 48 -11.36 6.38 -15.48
C LYS A 48 -11.81 5.47 -14.35
N HIS A 49 -12.74 5.97 -13.52
CA HIS A 49 -13.32 5.19 -12.44
C HIS A 49 -14.34 4.18 -12.99
N ILE A 50 -14.05 2.89 -12.82
CA ILE A 50 -14.88 1.78 -13.35
C ILE A 50 -15.68 1.05 -12.26
N GLY A 51 -15.60 1.53 -11.01
CA GLY A 51 -16.45 1.08 -9.90
C GLY A 51 -16.06 -0.30 -9.34
N ASP A 52 -17.08 -1.06 -8.96
CA ASP A 52 -16.94 -2.38 -8.31
C ASP A 52 -16.29 -3.42 -9.23
N VAL A 53 -15.19 -4.02 -8.76
CA VAL A 53 -14.37 -4.98 -9.51
C VAL A 53 -15.18 -6.17 -10.02
N ALA A 54 -16.17 -6.64 -9.25
CA ALA A 54 -16.99 -7.80 -9.61
C ALA A 54 -17.88 -7.53 -10.84
N LYS A 55 -18.07 -6.26 -11.21
CA LYS A 55 -18.83 -5.83 -12.38
C LYS A 55 -17.96 -5.53 -13.59
N VAL A 56 -16.64 -5.47 -13.40
CA VAL A 56 -15.68 -5.20 -14.47
C VAL A 56 -15.47 -6.48 -15.28
N LYS A 57 -15.52 -6.36 -16.62
CA LYS A 57 -15.23 -7.44 -17.55
C LYS A 57 -14.06 -7.03 -18.44
N GLY A 58 -13.07 -7.90 -18.59
CA GLY A 58 -11.87 -7.62 -19.39
C GLY A 58 -12.20 -7.33 -20.87
N GLN A 59 -13.25 -7.94 -21.41
CA GLN A 59 -13.74 -7.69 -22.77
C GLN A 59 -14.22 -6.24 -23.01
N ASP A 60 -14.61 -5.51 -21.96
CA ASP A 60 -15.10 -4.14 -22.06
C ASP A 60 -13.95 -3.13 -21.93
N LEU A 61 -12.72 -3.61 -21.69
CA LEU A 61 -11.51 -2.81 -21.54
C LEU A 61 -10.65 -2.88 -22.80
N PRO A 62 -9.83 -1.84 -23.09
CA PRO A 62 -8.82 -1.95 -24.12
C PRO A 62 -7.75 -2.97 -23.71
N LYS A 63 -6.81 -3.28 -24.60
CA LYS A 63 -5.60 -4.03 -24.25
C LYS A 63 -4.93 -3.37 -23.04
N ILE A 64 -4.79 -4.13 -21.96
CA ILE A 64 -4.13 -3.68 -20.73
C ILE A 64 -2.63 -4.02 -20.84
N ASP A 65 -1.79 -3.03 -20.57
CA ASP A 65 -0.34 -3.24 -20.55
C ASP A 65 0.14 -3.58 -19.13
N LEU A 66 -0.48 -2.97 -18.11
CA LEU A 66 -0.12 -3.14 -16.70
C LEU A 66 -1.39 -3.34 -15.86
N LEU A 67 -1.49 -4.49 -15.18
CA LEU A 67 -2.52 -4.76 -14.17
C LEU A 67 -1.92 -4.67 -12.77
N ILE A 68 -2.48 -3.86 -11.89
CA ILE A 68 -2.01 -3.75 -10.51
C ILE A 68 -3.15 -3.89 -9.51
N GLY A 69 -2.86 -4.37 -8.31
CA GLY A 69 -3.85 -4.38 -7.24
C GLY A 69 -3.33 -4.90 -5.91
N GLY A 70 -4.05 -4.55 -4.84
CA GLY A 70 -3.80 -5.02 -3.49
C GLY A 70 -5.12 -5.43 -2.86
N SER A 71 -5.47 -6.72 -2.96
CA SER A 71 -6.78 -7.18 -2.49
C SER A 71 -6.93 -6.99 -0.97
N PRO A 72 -8.12 -6.63 -0.46
CA PRO A 72 -8.31 -6.38 0.97
C PRO A 72 -7.88 -7.55 1.87
N CYS A 73 -6.85 -7.32 2.67
CA CYS A 73 -6.16 -8.36 3.44
C CYS A 73 -6.80 -8.71 4.81
N GLN A 74 -8.01 -8.24 5.10
CA GLN A 74 -8.54 -8.31 6.46
C GLN A 74 -8.76 -9.75 6.98
N ASP A 75 -8.93 -10.72 6.09
CA ASP A 75 -9.10 -12.13 6.47
C ASP A 75 -7.75 -12.88 6.67
N PHE A 76 -6.63 -12.27 6.26
CA PHE A 76 -5.27 -12.85 6.34
C PHE A 76 -4.39 -12.24 7.44
N SER A 77 -4.75 -11.06 7.97
CA SER A 77 -3.92 -10.35 8.95
C SER A 77 -3.94 -11.03 10.33
N ARG A 78 -2.74 -11.28 10.90
CA ARG A 78 -2.57 -11.84 12.26
C ARG A 78 -3.24 -11.02 13.37
N ALA A 79 -3.53 -9.74 13.12
CA ALA A 79 -4.08 -8.79 14.08
C ALA A 79 -5.61 -8.86 14.26
N ASN A 80 -6.33 -9.61 13.41
CA ASN A 80 -7.78 -9.77 13.52
C ASN A 80 -8.15 -11.06 14.27
N SER A 81 -9.16 -10.95 15.15
CA SER A 81 -9.66 -12.05 15.99
C SER A 81 -10.56 -13.05 15.25
N VAL A 82 -11.03 -12.70 14.04
CA VAL A 82 -11.83 -13.56 13.15
C VAL A 82 -11.02 -13.74 11.87
N ARG A 83 -10.73 -15.00 11.52
CA ARG A 83 -9.95 -15.40 10.35
C ARG A 83 -10.79 -16.39 9.55
N ASP A 84 -11.50 -15.94 8.53
CA ASP A 84 -12.23 -16.83 7.64
C ASP A 84 -11.35 -17.37 6.49
N GLY A 85 -10.06 -17.01 6.47
CA GLY A 85 -9.08 -17.47 5.50
C GLY A 85 -9.48 -17.14 4.06
N LEU A 86 -9.11 -18.00 3.11
CA LEU A 86 -9.48 -17.89 1.68
C LEU A 86 -10.99 -18.04 1.39
N LYS A 87 -11.81 -18.38 2.39
CA LYS A 87 -13.26 -18.61 2.24
C LYS A 87 -14.12 -17.41 2.64
N GLY A 88 -13.53 -16.36 3.21
CA GLY A 88 -14.22 -15.11 3.53
C GLY A 88 -14.66 -14.32 2.28
N MET A 89 -15.65 -13.44 2.43
CA MET A 89 -16.13 -12.61 1.31
C MET A 89 -15.05 -11.69 0.72
N LYS A 90 -14.00 -11.34 1.48
CA LYS A 90 -12.93 -10.46 0.99
C LYS A 90 -11.79 -11.24 0.33
N SER A 91 -11.60 -12.51 0.67
CA SER A 91 -10.76 -13.44 -0.11
C SER A 91 -11.38 -13.77 -1.48
N MET A 92 -12.70 -13.62 -1.66
CA MET A 92 -13.32 -13.63 -3.00
C MET A 92 -12.80 -12.52 -3.92
N LEU A 93 -12.42 -11.35 -3.38
CA LEU A 93 -11.91 -10.24 -4.19
C LEU A 93 -10.52 -10.53 -4.79
N PHE A 94 -9.72 -11.38 -4.15
CA PHE A 94 -8.48 -11.85 -4.77
C PHE A 94 -8.76 -12.67 -6.05
N TYR A 95 -9.80 -13.50 -6.05
CA TYR A 95 -10.19 -14.24 -7.25
C TYR A 95 -10.70 -13.32 -8.37
N GLU A 96 -11.27 -12.16 -8.05
CA GLU A 96 -11.60 -11.13 -9.05
C GLU A 96 -10.34 -10.54 -9.71
N TYR A 97 -9.25 -10.39 -8.96
CA TYR A 97 -7.94 -10.01 -9.54
C TYR A 97 -7.45 -11.09 -10.51
N ILE A 98 -7.49 -12.37 -10.11
CA ILE A 98 -7.06 -13.49 -10.96
C ILE A 98 -7.94 -13.59 -12.21
N ARG A 99 -9.26 -13.47 -12.07
CA ARG A 99 -10.21 -13.44 -13.20
C ARG A 99 -9.83 -12.35 -14.20
N LEU A 100 -9.59 -11.12 -13.73
CA LEU A 100 -9.23 -10.02 -14.62
C LEU A 100 -7.82 -10.15 -15.19
N LEU A 101 -6.87 -10.78 -14.48
CA LEU A 101 -5.55 -11.14 -15.01
C LEU A 101 -5.70 -12.11 -16.21
N GLU A 102 -6.55 -13.13 -16.09
CA GLU A 102 -6.81 -14.11 -17.14
C GLU A 102 -7.62 -13.53 -18.32
N GLU A 103 -8.61 -12.68 -18.04
CA GLU A 103 -9.45 -12.04 -19.06
C GLU A 103 -8.67 -10.99 -19.86
N THR A 104 -7.85 -10.16 -19.18
CA THR A 104 -7.13 -9.04 -19.83
C THR A 104 -5.75 -9.41 -20.37
N LYS A 105 -5.14 -10.50 -19.85
CA LYS A 105 -3.80 -10.99 -20.22
C LYS A 105 -2.79 -9.85 -20.38
N PRO A 106 -2.58 -9.07 -19.30
CA PRO A 106 -1.75 -7.88 -19.36
C PRO A 106 -0.29 -8.25 -19.63
N THR A 107 0.49 -7.30 -20.14
CA THR A 107 1.93 -7.53 -20.37
C THR A 107 2.67 -7.65 -19.03
N TYR A 108 2.33 -6.78 -18.08
CA TYR A 108 2.86 -6.76 -16.73
C TYR A 108 1.75 -6.83 -15.69
N TYR A 109 2.05 -7.44 -14.55
CA TYR A 109 1.15 -7.42 -13.42
C TYR A 109 1.88 -7.18 -12.09
N LEU A 110 1.18 -6.64 -11.10
CA LEU A 110 1.65 -6.48 -9.73
C LEU A 110 0.51 -6.74 -8.74
N LEU A 111 0.66 -7.76 -7.90
CA LEU A 111 -0.23 -8.00 -6.77
C LEU A 111 0.55 -7.78 -5.46
N GLU A 112 0.02 -6.95 -4.57
CA GLU A 112 0.55 -6.74 -3.22
C GLU A 112 -0.34 -7.40 -2.18
N ASN A 113 0.28 -7.94 -1.12
CA ASN A 113 -0.43 -8.40 0.06
C ASN A 113 0.46 -8.39 1.32
N VAL A 114 -0.15 -8.57 2.51
CA VAL A 114 0.61 -8.68 3.76
C VAL A 114 1.28 -10.04 3.91
N ILE A 115 2.19 -10.14 4.88
CA ILE A 115 2.75 -11.43 5.29
C ILE A 115 1.65 -12.31 5.89
N MET A 116 1.42 -13.45 5.27
CA MET A 116 0.35 -14.40 5.60
C MET A 116 0.91 -15.77 5.99
N ASP A 117 0.03 -16.74 6.21
CA ASP A 117 0.38 -18.13 6.47
C ASP A 117 0.78 -18.88 5.19
N ASP A 118 1.36 -20.06 5.35
CA ASP A 118 1.86 -20.87 4.23
C ASP A 118 0.74 -21.24 3.25
N LEU A 119 -0.49 -21.46 3.74
CA LEU A 119 -1.63 -21.79 2.88
C LEU A 119 -1.97 -20.63 1.94
N GLY A 120 -2.13 -19.41 2.47
CA GLY A 120 -2.39 -18.23 1.64
C GLY A 120 -1.22 -17.94 0.69
N TYR A 121 0.00 -18.02 1.20
CA TYR A 121 1.22 -17.79 0.42
C TYR A 121 1.31 -18.75 -0.78
N ASN A 122 1.18 -20.05 -0.55
CA ASN A 122 1.28 -21.07 -1.59
C ASN A 122 0.13 -20.95 -2.58
N THR A 123 -1.10 -20.75 -2.10
CA THR A 123 -2.27 -20.60 -2.99
C THR A 123 -2.11 -19.45 -3.98
N ILE A 124 -1.68 -18.27 -3.52
CA ILE A 124 -1.47 -17.11 -4.41
C ILE A 124 -0.30 -17.38 -5.37
N SER A 125 0.79 -17.99 -4.86
CA SER A 125 1.97 -18.27 -5.67
C SER A 125 1.70 -19.30 -6.77
N ASP A 126 0.90 -20.33 -6.47
CA ASP A 126 0.48 -21.35 -7.44
C ASP A 126 -0.41 -20.74 -8.53
N LEU A 127 -1.38 -19.89 -8.15
CA LEU A 127 -2.29 -19.23 -9.09
C LEU A 127 -1.57 -18.23 -10.01
N LEU A 128 -0.54 -17.55 -9.52
CA LEU A 128 0.25 -16.61 -10.30
C LEU A 128 1.46 -17.26 -11.00
N GLY A 129 1.72 -18.55 -10.72
CA GLY A 129 2.87 -19.28 -11.24
C GLY A 129 4.21 -18.69 -10.79
N THR A 130 4.25 -17.99 -9.66
CA THR A 130 5.48 -17.40 -9.14
C THR A 130 5.45 -17.16 -7.63
N GLU A 131 6.59 -17.33 -6.96
CA GLU A 131 6.78 -16.85 -5.59
C GLU A 131 6.95 -15.32 -5.54
N PRO A 132 6.45 -14.66 -4.48
CA PRO A 132 6.60 -13.22 -4.31
C PRO A 132 8.03 -12.83 -3.91
N VAL A 133 8.30 -11.54 -4.06
CA VAL A 133 9.39 -10.86 -3.37
C VAL A 133 8.86 -10.20 -2.10
N ARG A 134 9.62 -10.29 -1.00
CA ARG A 134 9.35 -9.55 0.24
C ARG A 134 10.14 -8.25 0.27
N LEU A 135 9.44 -7.12 0.23
CA LEU A 135 10.06 -5.78 0.26
C LEU A 135 9.59 -5.01 1.49
N ASN A 136 10.52 -4.26 2.10
CA ASN A 136 10.24 -3.54 3.34
C ASN A 136 10.32 -2.03 3.13
N GLY A 137 9.18 -1.35 3.28
CA GLY A 137 9.02 0.10 3.21
C GLY A 137 9.91 0.88 4.18
N ALA A 138 10.41 0.26 5.25
CA ALA A 138 11.38 0.87 6.16
C ALA A 138 12.69 1.27 5.45
N LYS A 139 13.01 0.69 4.30
CA LYS A 139 14.19 1.06 3.50
C LYS A 139 14.06 2.41 2.82
N VAL A 140 12.83 2.86 2.54
CA VAL A 140 12.58 4.06 1.73
C VAL A 140 11.72 5.10 2.44
N SER A 141 11.23 4.80 3.65
CA SER A 141 10.33 5.66 4.42
C SER A 141 10.58 5.58 5.93
N GLY A 142 9.97 6.50 6.67
CA GLY A 142 9.98 6.53 8.14
C GLY A 142 9.03 5.50 8.81
N ALA A 143 8.37 4.62 8.04
CA ALA A 143 7.40 3.65 8.56
C ALA A 143 7.86 2.19 8.39
N LEU A 144 7.50 1.33 9.34
CA LEU A 144 7.62 -0.12 9.21
C LEU A 144 6.47 -0.65 8.34
N ARG A 145 6.78 -1.16 7.15
CA ARG A 145 5.79 -1.76 6.26
C ARG A 145 6.40 -2.89 5.44
N ASP A 146 6.18 -4.10 5.91
CA ASP A 146 6.70 -5.32 5.30
C ASP A 146 5.59 -6.01 4.50
N ARG A 147 5.84 -6.30 3.22
CA ARG A 147 4.84 -6.76 2.26
C ARG A 147 5.41 -7.76 1.26
N LEU A 148 4.51 -8.58 0.74
CA LEU A 148 4.76 -9.53 -0.34
C LEU A 148 4.24 -8.95 -1.64
N PHE A 149 5.03 -9.08 -2.70
CA PHE A 149 4.70 -8.61 -4.05
C PHE A 149 4.89 -9.75 -5.05
N TRP A 150 3.82 -10.14 -5.72
CA TRP A 150 3.85 -11.06 -6.85
C TRP A 150 3.82 -10.26 -8.13
N THR A 151 4.77 -10.51 -9.02
CA THR A 151 4.88 -9.74 -10.26
C THR A 151 5.70 -10.48 -11.32
N ASN A 152 5.49 -10.12 -12.57
CA ASN A 152 6.39 -10.47 -13.67
C ASN A 152 7.32 -9.32 -14.09
N ILE A 153 7.37 -8.23 -13.31
CA ILE A 153 8.24 -7.08 -13.54
C ILE A 153 9.63 -7.36 -12.97
N GLY A 154 10.67 -6.95 -13.71
CA GLY A 154 12.05 -7.01 -13.26
C GLY A 154 12.68 -8.41 -13.25
N PRO A 155 13.79 -8.59 -12.53
CA PRO A 155 14.55 -9.84 -12.56
C PRO A 155 13.76 -10.99 -11.91
N GLU A 156 13.98 -12.18 -12.44
CA GLU A 156 13.45 -13.43 -11.93
C GLU A 156 14.56 -14.42 -11.59
N SER A 157 14.25 -15.32 -10.67
CA SER A 157 15.09 -16.45 -10.30
C SER A 157 14.24 -17.72 -10.29
N PHE A 158 14.89 -18.87 -10.35
CA PHE A 158 14.21 -20.16 -10.31
C PHE A 158 14.79 -20.99 -9.18
N ASP A 159 13.93 -21.67 -8.44
CA ASP A 159 14.37 -22.63 -7.43
C ASP A 159 14.89 -23.94 -8.07
N LEU A 160 15.31 -24.88 -7.24
CA LEU A 160 15.84 -26.17 -7.70
C LEU A 160 14.79 -27.05 -8.44
N PHE A 161 13.51 -26.73 -8.27
CA PHE A 161 12.40 -27.43 -8.90
C PHE A 161 11.87 -26.69 -10.15
N GLY A 162 12.48 -25.56 -10.52
CA GLY A 162 12.08 -24.74 -11.65
C GLY A 162 10.92 -23.78 -11.35
N ASN A 163 10.53 -23.63 -10.09
CA ASN A 163 9.49 -22.66 -9.72
C ASN A 163 10.04 -21.24 -9.84
N ARG A 164 9.30 -20.39 -10.54
CA ARG A 164 9.66 -19.00 -10.79
C ARG A 164 9.52 -18.17 -9.51
N LYS A 165 10.45 -17.26 -9.28
CA LYS A 165 10.45 -16.33 -8.15
C LYS A 165 10.77 -14.92 -8.59
N CYS A 166 9.99 -13.96 -8.09
CA CYS A 166 10.29 -12.53 -8.21
C CYS A 166 11.63 -12.24 -7.51
N ALA A 167 12.63 -11.76 -8.25
CA ALA A 167 13.99 -11.56 -7.73
C ALA A 167 14.38 -10.06 -7.65
N ILE A 168 13.39 -9.16 -7.60
CA ILE A 168 13.63 -7.73 -7.39
C ILE A 168 14.45 -7.54 -6.09
N PRO A 169 15.62 -6.89 -6.13
CA PRO A 169 16.40 -6.66 -4.92
C PRO A 169 15.69 -5.66 -4.00
N GLN A 170 16.04 -5.68 -2.71
CA GLN A 170 15.59 -4.60 -1.81
C GLN A 170 16.09 -3.24 -2.33
N PRO A 171 15.28 -2.17 -2.21
CA PRO A 171 15.74 -0.83 -2.53
C PRO A 171 16.90 -0.43 -1.61
N LYS A 172 17.73 0.49 -2.10
CA LYS A 172 18.80 1.09 -1.30
C LYS A 172 18.20 1.76 -0.07
N ASP A 173 18.80 1.49 1.08
CA ASP A 173 18.36 2.08 2.35
C ASP A 173 18.62 3.59 2.36
N LYS A 174 17.54 4.38 2.37
CA LYS A 174 17.57 5.85 2.46
C LYS A 174 17.85 6.34 3.88
N LYS A 175 17.87 5.45 4.88
CA LYS A 175 18.13 5.75 6.30
C LYS A 175 17.21 6.82 6.92
N ILE A 176 16.00 6.96 6.38
CA ILE A 176 15.00 7.95 6.84
C ILE A 176 14.40 7.49 8.17
N SER A 177 14.65 8.16 9.27
CA SER A 177 14.00 7.89 10.55
C SER A 177 12.59 8.48 10.61
N LEU A 178 11.81 8.12 11.64
CA LEU A 178 10.54 8.77 11.94
C LEU A 178 10.75 10.27 12.22
N ASN A 179 11.78 10.63 12.98
CA ASN A 179 12.05 12.02 13.34
C ASN A 179 12.37 12.89 12.12
N ASP A 180 12.98 12.33 11.06
CA ASP A 180 13.22 13.04 9.79
C ASP A 180 11.93 13.38 9.03
N VAL A 181 10.82 12.72 9.37
CA VAL A 181 9.52 12.91 8.71
C VAL A 181 8.65 13.94 9.42
N LEU A 182 8.89 14.16 10.72
CA LEU A 182 8.08 15.05 11.57
C LEU A 182 8.23 16.52 11.15
N GLU A 183 7.13 17.27 11.22
CA GLU A 183 7.14 18.73 11.09
C GLU A 183 7.64 19.40 12.38
N TYR A 184 7.32 18.80 13.53
CA TYR A 184 7.76 19.26 14.85
C TYR A 184 7.64 18.15 15.89
N GLY A 185 8.34 18.30 17.00
CA GLY A 185 8.33 17.32 18.08
C GLY A 185 9.32 16.19 17.86
N TYR A 186 9.23 15.16 18.70
CA TYR A 186 10.20 14.09 18.77
C TYR A 186 9.53 12.76 19.07
N SER A 187 10.04 11.67 18.50
CA SER A 187 9.65 10.31 18.84
C SER A 187 10.85 9.52 19.36
N ASP A 188 10.61 8.72 20.38
CA ASP A 188 11.53 7.70 20.88
C ASP A 188 11.70 6.51 19.92
N LYS A 189 10.78 6.37 18.95
CA LYS A 189 10.82 5.31 17.93
C LYS A 189 11.63 5.74 16.72
N GLN A 190 12.49 4.83 16.24
CA GLN A 190 13.23 5.01 14.98
C GLN A 190 12.32 5.01 13.74
N LYS A 191 11.21 4.27 13.79
CA LYS A 191 10.25 4.13 12.69
C LYS A 191 8.83 4.12 13.24
N HIS A 192 7.87 4.62 12.47
CA HIS A 192 6.45 4.48 12.78
C HIS A 192 6.05 3.00 12.73
N THR A 193 5.41 2.48 13.79
CA THR A 193 5.24 1.02 13.96
C THR A 193 4.11 0.41 13.13
N CYS A 194 3.01 1.13 12.95
CA CYS A 194 1.89 0.65 12.15
C CYS A 194 0.98 1.84 11.81
N LEU A 195 0.86 2.18 10.54
CA LEU A 195 -0.14 3.16 10.10
C LEU A 195 -1.49 2.45 10.02
N ASN A 196 -2.21 2.46 11.15
CA ASN A 196 -3.57 1.96 11.23
C ASN A 196 -4.56 3.12 11.11
N THR A 197 -5.83 2.77 10.89
CA THR A 197 -6.94 3.73 10.79
C THR A 197 -7.08 4.62 12.02
N SER A 198 -6.59 4.18 13.19
CA SER A 198 -6.65 4.97 14.43
C SER A 198 -5.62 6.09 14.49
N CYS A 199 -4.51 6.00 13.76
CA CYS A 199 -3.50 7.06 13.67
C CYS A 199 -4.02 8.35 13.00
N GLY A 200 -5.05 8.23 12.16
CA GLY A 200 -5.75 9.38 11.57
C GLY A 200 -6.80 10.00 12.48
N ARG A 201 -7.15 9.37 13.61
CA ARG A 201 -8.17 9.86 14.54
C ARG A 201 -7.50 10.63 15.67
N ASP A 202 -8.09 11.75 16.04
CA ASP A 202 -7.67 12.43 17.26
C ASP A 202 -8.13 11.65 18.49
N ALA A 203 -7.28 11.60 19.51
CA ALA A 203 -7.54 10.92 20.77
C ALA A 203 -7.02 11.79 21.91
N ASN A 204 -7.61 11.66 23.09
CA ASN A 204 -7.08 12.33 24.27
C ASN A 204 -5.76 11.67 24.71
N GLN A 205 -4.91 12.45 25.39
CA GLN A 205 -3.58 12.02 25.83
C GLN A 205 -3.60 10.73 26.64
N ARG A 206 -4.53 10.56 27.57
CA ARG A 206 -4.64 9.35 28.39
C ARG A 206 -4.85 8.11 27.51
N HIS A 207 -5.70 8.21 26.49
CA HIS A 207 -5.93 7.12 25.54
C HIS A 207 -4.67 6.82 24.72
N MET A 208 -3.99 7.86 24.23
CA MET A 208 -2.77 7.71 23.43
C MET A 208 -1.68 6.99 24.21
N LEU A 209 -1.40 7.45 25.42
CA LEU A 209 -0.39 6.86 26.31
C LEU A 209 -0.75 5.43 26.72
N HIS A 210 -2.02 5.18 27.06
CA HIS A 210 -2.47 3.83 27.39
C HIS A 210 -2.24 2.88 26.21
N ARG A 211 -2.65 3.25 24.99
CA ARG A 211 -2.43 2.43 23.79
C ARG A 211 -0.95 2.26 23.48
N TYR A 212 -0.17 3.32 23.65
CA TYR A 212 1.27 3.27 23.46
C TYR A 212 1.93 2.24 24.38
N ALA A 213 1.61 2.29 25.67
CA ALA A 213 2.16 1.37 26.68
C ALA A 213 1.63 -0.07 26.57
N THR A 214 0.37 -0.26 26.20
CA THR A 214 -0.27 -1.59 26.24
C THR A 214 -0.10 -2.39 24.96
N THR A 215 -0.19 -1.77 23.79
CA THR A 215 -0.14 -2.50 22.51
C THR A 215 1.14 -2.23 21.72
N GLY A 216 1.81 -1.10 21.96
CA GLY A 216 2.93 -0.63 21.13
C GLY A 216 2.55 -0.36 19.66
N MET A 217 1.28 -0.57 19.28
CA MET A 217 0.78 -0.46 17.90
C MET A 217 0.47 0.98 17.50
N THR A 218 0.54 1.92 18.42
CA THR A 218 0.45 3.35 18.14
C THR A 218 1.83 4.00 18.33
N THR A 219 2.03 5.12 17.65
CA THR A 219 3.23 5.95 17.77
C THR A 219 2.79 7.31 18.26
N ILE A 220 3.37 7.75 19.37
CA ILE A 220 3.15 9.09 19.91
C ILE A 220 4.35 9.98 19.58
N ILE A 221 4.09 11.26 19.43
CA ILE A 221 5.07 12.31 19.21
C ILE A 221 5.02 13.22 20.43
N TYR A 222 6.17 13.34 21.09
CA TYR A 222 6.41 14.27 22.19
C TYR A 222 6.65 15.67 21.64
N LYS A 223 6.48 16.68 22.50
CA LYS A 223 6.74 18.09 22.16
C LYS A 223 8.20 18.34 21.78
N ASP A 224 9.14 17.69 22.43
CA ASP A 224 10.58 17.80 22.17
C ASP A 224 11.35 16.57 22.67
N GLU A 225 12.67 16.57 22.50
CA GLU A 225 13.59 15.48 22.87
C GLU A 225 13.61 15.14 24.36
N LYS A 226 13.15 16.05 25.25
CA LYS A 226 13.05 15.75 26.68
C LYS A 226 11.94 14.73 26.97
N MET A 227 11.03 14.52 26.01
CA MET A 227 9.95 13.54 26.08
C MET A 227 9.08 13.70 27.34
N ASN A 228 8.89 14.94 27.80
CA ASN A 228 8.04 15.23 28.93
C ASN A 228 6.55 15.03 28.54
N VAL A 229 5.88 14.08 29.18
CA VAL A 229 4.48 13.78 28.89
C VAL A 229 3.54 14.90 29.38
N GLU A 230 3.93 15.65 30.41
CA GLU A 230 3.14 16.77 30.95
C GLU A 230 2.98 17.90 29.93
N ASP A 231 3.96 18.04 29.02
CA ASP A 231 3.96 19.02 27.93
C ASP A 231 2.99 18.68 26.79
N GLY A 232 2.40 17.47 26.81
CA GLY A 232 1.50 17.01 25.78
C GLY A 232 2.13 15.98 24.84
N VAL A 233 1.31 15.04 24.36
CA VAL A 233 1.66 14.15 23.24
C VAL A 233 0.61 14.20 22.16
N ARG A 234 1.02 13.89 20.91
CA ARG A 234 0.13 13.86 19.75
C ARG A 234 0.38 12.64 18.87
N TYR A 235 -0.53 12.41 17.94
CA TYR A 235 -0.26 11.57 16.76
C TYR A 235 0.33 12.40 15.62
N CYS A 236 0.81 11.71 14.59
CA CYS A 236 1.30 12.34 13.37
C CYS A 236 0.24 13.28 12.76
N THR A 237 0.69 14.38 12.17
CA THR A 237 -0.15 15.27 11.35
C THR A 237 -0.50 14.57 10.03
N GLN A 238 -1.46 15.09 9.29
CA GLN A 238 -1.83 14.53 7.99
C GLN A 238 -0.67 14.56 6.98
N ILE A 239 0.13 15.63 6.97
CA ILE A 239 1.32 15.76 6.12
C ILE A 239 2.40 14.75 6.53
N GLU A 240 2.60 14.54 7.84
CA GLU A 240 3.54 13.54 8.32
C GLU A 240 3.10 12.12 7.93
N LEU A 241 1.79 11.82 7.97
CA LEU A 241 1.25 10.54 7.49
C LEU A 241 1.53 10.34 5.99
N GLU A 242 1.39 11.38 5.17
CA GLU A 242 1.72 11.32 3.73
C GLU A 242 3.20 11.01 3.50
N ARG A 243 4.09 11.75 4.17
CA ARG A 243 5.54 11.57 4.08
C ARG A 243 6.00 10.18 4.52
N LEU A 244 5.34 9.60 5.53
CA LEU A 244 5.63 8.24 6.00
C LEU A 244 5.42 7.15 4.93
N HIS A 245 4.68 7.43 3.85
CA HIS A 245 4.48 6.52 2.72
C HIS A 245 5.03 7.06 1.39
N ASN A 246 5.88 8.09 1.43
CA ASN A 246 6.41 8.77 0.25
C ASN A 246 5.30 9.33 -0.66
N ILE A 247 4.17 9.74 -0.09
CA ILE A 247 3.06 10.36 -0.82
C ILE A 247 3.37 11.85 -0.98
N PRO A 248 3.05 12.47 -2.14
CA PRO A 248 3.20 13.91 -2.32
C PRO A 248 2.51 14.72 -1.22
N GLN A 249 3.19 15.76 -0.73
CA GLN A 249 2.64 16.59 0.33
C GLN A 249 1.36 17.29 -0.12
N GLY A 250 0.30 17.19 0.67
CA GLY A 250 -1.01 17.76 0.37
C GLY A 250 -1.84 16.93 -0.61
N TYR A 251 -1.46 15.70 -0.92
CA TYR A 251 -2.21 14.79 -1.80
C TYR A 251 -3.60 14.50 -1.24
N THR A 252 -3.73 14.35 0.08
CA THR A 252 -4.99 14.05 0.78
C THR A 252 -5.69 15.29 1.33
N ARG A 253 -5.28 16.51 0.95
CA ARG A 253 -5.76 17.79 1.50
C ARG A 253 -7.29 17.99 1.44
N ASN A 254 -7.95 17.32 0.50
CA ASN A 254 -9.40 17.39 0.31
C ASN A 254 -10.18 16.46 1.25
N LEU A 255 -9.49 15.73 2.12
CA LEU A 255 -10.03 14.83 3.13
C LEU A 255 -9.72 15.34 4.54
N ASN A 256 -10.55 14.95 5.51
CA ASN A 256 -10.18 15.12 6.91
C ASN A 256 -9.10 14.10 7.33
N LYS A 257 -8.38 14.40 8.40
CA LYS A 257 -7.29 13.57 8.93
C LYS A 257 -7.66 12.10 9.15
N ALA A 258 -8.89 11.82 9.59
CA ALA A 258 -9.35 10.46 9.83
C ALA A 258 -9.55 9.67 8.53
N GLN A 259 -10.13 10.32 7.52
CA GLN A 259 -10.25 9.76 6.18
C GLN A 259 -8.89 9.57 5.52
N ALA A 260 -8.02 10.58 5.59
CA ALA A 260 -6.66 10.53 5.05
C ALA A 260 -5.85 9.40 5.70
N GLY A 261 -5.80 9.34 7.03
CA GLY A 261 -5.12 8.26 7.76
C GLY A 261 -5.67 6.88 7.46
N ASN A 262 -6.97 6.75 7.16
CA ASN A 262 -7.54 5.49 6.70
C ASN A 262 -7.04 5.08 5.31
N LEU A 263 -7.05 5.99 4.33
CA LEU A 263 -6.52 5.70 2.99
C LEU A 263 -5.03 5.39 3.02
N ILE A 264 -4.27 6.21 3.75
CA ILE A 264 -2.82 6.08 3.86
C ILE A 264 -2.43 4.76 4.54
N GLY A 265 -3.17 4.35 5.58
CA GLY A 265 -2.96 3.06 6.24
C GLY A 265 -3.24 1.86 5.32
N ASP A 266 -4.29 1.94 4.51
CA ASP A 266 -4.67 0.89 3.55
C ASP A 266 -3.73 0.86 2.32
N GLY A 267 -3.20 2.01 1.89
CA GLY A 267 -2.40 2.15 0.67
C GLY A 267 -0.98 1.59 0.73
N TRP A 268 -0.28 1.67 -0.40
CA TRP A 268 1.11 1.21 -0.52
C TRP A 268 2.11 2.26 -0.06
N THR A 269 3.31 1.82 0.35
CA THR A 269 4.47 2.71 0.39
C THR A 269 4.87 3.02 -1.05
N VAL A 270 4.61 4.25 -1.50
CA VAL A 270 4.82 4.69 -2.89
C VAL A 270 6.27 4.44 -3.32
N GLY A 271 7.25 4.71 -2.47
CA GLY A 271 8.66 4.48 -2.78
C GLY A 271 9.05 3.01 -3.02
N ILE A 272 8.27 2.04 -2.53
CA ILE A 272 8.47 0.61 -2.87
C ILE A 272 7.89 0.31 -4.26
N VAL A 273 6.73 0.90 -4.56
CA VAL A 273 6.06 0.72 -5.87
C VAL A 273 6.89 1.38 -6.97
N GLU A 274 7.44 2.57 -6.73
CA GLU A 274 8.43 3.22 -7.60
C GLU A 274 9.63 2.31 -7.86
N HIS A 275 10.19 1.70 -6.81
CA HIS A 275 11.31 0.77 -6.96
C HIS A 275 10.96 -0.47 -7.79
N ILE A 276 9.73 -0.98 -7.70
CA ILE A 276 9.28 -2.09 -8.56
C ILE A 276 9.12 -1.60 -10.01
N PHE A 277 8.47 -0.46 -10.21
CA PHE A 277 8.20 0.09 -11.54
C PHE A 277 9.44 0.61 -12.25
N SER A 278 10.53 0.93 -11.54
CA SER A 278 11.82 1.25 -12.19
C SER A 278 12.43 0.09 -12.97
N PHE A 279 11.88 -1.13 -12.84
CA PHE A 279 12.27 -2.29 -13.64
C PHE A 279 11.35 -2.53 -14.86
N LEU A 280 10.36 -1.66 -15.11
CA LEU A 280 9.61 -1.69 -16.37
C LEU A 280 10.53 -1.26 -17.53
N PRO A 281 10.37 -1.80 -18.75
CA PRO A 281 11.28 -1.49 -19.86
C PRO A 281 11.30 -0.01 -20.31
N ASN A 282 10.30 0.78 -19.90
CA ASN A 282 10.14 2.18 -20.26
C ASN A 282 10.28 3.12 -19.05
N ALA A 283 10.96 2.66 -17.99
CA ALA A 283 11.21 3.42 -16.76
C ALA A 283 12.59 4.09 -16.75
#